data_AF-A0A528D731-F1
#
_entry.id   AF-A0A528D731-F1
#
_cell.length_a   1.000
_cell.length_b   1.000
_cell.length_c   1.000
_cell.angle_alpha   90.00
_cell.angle_beta   90.00
_cell.angle_gamma   90.00
#
_symmetry.space_group_name_H-M   'P 1'
#
loop_
_entity.id
_entity.type
_entity.pdbx_description
1 polymer ?
#
loop_
_entity_poly.entity_id
_entity_poly.type
_entity_poly.pdbx_seq_one_letter_code
_entity_poly.pdbx_strand_id
1 'polypeptide(L)'
;WQRGLPDFALVLSMYVAPAQNHVGVFFGRNEKFGATEALSRLKPFQPAIEERLKLKPEQSCAGLGINSLWRVNCFAEDNWPAMADWLVTEASRFERAVAEVLGEGDEADS
;
A
#
# COMPACT_ATOMS: atom_id res chain seq x y z
N TRP A 1 -0.05 -9.17 7.04
CA TRP A 1 1.41 -9.28 7.22
C TRP A 1 2.09 -8.01 6.70
N GLN A 2 3.41 -7.85 6.91
CA GLN A 2 4.15 -6.62 6.54
C GLN A 2 5.31 -6.91 5.58
N ARG A 3 5.64 -5.92 4.75
CA ARG A 3 6.81 -5.88 3.85
C ARG A 3 7.52 -4.55 4.03
N GLY A 4 8.84 -4.58 4.15
CA GLY A 4 9.66 -3.38 4.33
C GLY A 4 10.18 -2.84 3.01
N LEU A 5 10.22 -1.51 2.89
CA LEU A 5 10.99 -0.78 1.88
C LEU A 5 12.05 0.04 2.63
N PRO A 6 13.19 -0.56 2.97
CA PRO A 6 14.18 0.06 3.84
C PRO A 6 14.80 1.31 3.23
N ASP A 7 15.01 1.34 1.90
CA ASP A 7 15.61 2.49 1.20
C ASP A 7 14.80 3.78 1.38
N PHE A 8 13.50 3.65 1.58
CA PHE A 8 12.59 4.77 1.83
C PHE A 8 12.17 4.88 3.29
N ALA A 9 12.66 4.01 4.18
CA ALA A 9 12.17 3.86 5.55
C ALA A 9 10.62 3.78 5.58
N LEU A 10 10.05 2.86 4.80
CA LEU A 10 8.61 2.61 4.72
C LEU A 10 8.30 1.14 5.01
N VAL A 11 7.05 0.88 5.42
CA VAL A 11 6.52 -0.48 5.54
C VAL A 11 5.14 -0.52 4.91
N LEU A 12 4.92 -1.50 4.05
CA LEU A 12 3.60 -1.90 3.56
C LEU A 12 3.00 -2.98 4.46
N SER A 13 1.77 -2.77 4.89
CA SER A 13 0.97 -3.71 5.65
C SER A 13 -0.17 -4.20 4.78
N MET A 14 -0.23 -5.52 4.54
CA MET A 14 -1.40 -6.17 3.96
C MET A 14 -2.27 -6.70 5.09
N TYR A 15 -3.58 -6.49 5.00
CA TYR A 15 -4.52 -6.92 6.02
C TYR A 15 -5.80 -7.51 5.42
N VAL A 16 -6.45 -8.37 6.20
CA VAL A 16 -7.75 -8.98 5.90
C VAL A 16 -8.65 -8.69 7.09
N ALA A 17 -9.85 -8.18 6.84
CA ALA A 17 -10.91 -7.99 7.83
C ALA A 17 -12.14 -8.81 7.41
N PRO A 18 -12.19 -10.12 7.77
CA PRO A 18 -13.23 -11.03 7.31
C PRO A 18 -14.63 -10.58 7.70
N ALA A 19 -14.81 -10.11 8.94
CA ALA A 19 -16.10 -9.63 9.46
C ALA A 19 -16.67 -8.45 8.66
N GLN A 20 -15.83 -7.73 7.92
CA GLN A 20 -16.23 -6.56 7.13
C GLN A 20 -16.18 -6.86 5.63
N ASN A 21 -15.80 -8.07 5.21
CA ASN A 21 -15.55 -8.43 3.81
C ASN A 21 -14.57 -7.46 3.15
N HIS A 22 -13.50 -7.10 3.85
CA HIS A 22 -12.48 -6.20 3.35
C HIS A 22 -11.10 -6.80 3.40
N VAL A 23 -10.27 -6.34 2.49
CA VAL A 23 -8.82 -6.52 2.46
C VAL A 23 -8.16 -5.23 2.06
N GLY A 24 -6.89 -5.06 2.39
CA GLY A 24 -6.20 -3.87 1.90
C GLY A 24 -4.71 -3.78 2.14
N VAL A 25 -4.16 -2.69 1.64
CA VAL A 25 -2.73 -2.37 1.60
C VAL A 25 -2.52 -0.97 2.19
N PHE A 26 -1.66 -0.89 3.20
CA PHE A 26 -1.46 0.31 4.02
C PHE A 26 0.00 0.61 4.26
N PHE A 27 0.40 1.86 4.12
CA PHE A 27 1.67 2.33 4.67
C PHE A 27 1.55 2.43 6.19
N GLY A 28 2.25 1.51 6.86
CA GLY A 28 2.17 1.34 8.31
C GLY A 28 3.30 2.01 9.07
N ARG A 29 3.21 1.96 10.40
CA ARG A 29 4.30 2.33 11.31
C ARG A 29 5.11 1.09 11.67
N ASN A 30 6.43 1.16 11.57
CA ASN A 30 7.34 0.17 12.10
C ASN A 30 8.67 0.81 12.50
N GLU A 31 8.89 0.97 13.80
CA GLU A 31 10.07 1.66 14.35
C GLU A 31 11.38 0.94 14.03
N LYS A 32 11.35 -0.40 13.98
CA LYS A 32 12.54 -1.20 13.64
C LYS A 32 13.07 -0.91 12.24
N PHE A 33 12.18 -0.53 11.31
CA PHE A 33 12.54 -0.17 9.94
C PHE A 33 12.62 1.35 9.72
N GLY A 34 12.56 2.17 10.78
CA GLY A 34 12.50 3.62 10.66
C GLY A 34 11.22 4.14 9.97
N ALA A 35 10.23 3.28 9.77
CA ALA A 35 8.96 3.61 9.12
C ALA A 35 8.06 4.33 10.11
N THR A 36 8.40 5.57 10.40
CA THR A 36 7.62 6.51 11.20
C THR A 36 7.09 7.60 10.28
N GLU A 37 5.86 8.06 10.52
CA GLU A 37 5.25 9.17 9.77
C GLU A 37 5.13 8.93 8.25
N ALA A 38 5.03 7.66 7.82
CA ALA A 38 4.96 7.27 6.42
C ALA A 38 3.95 8.08 5.60
N LEU A 39 2.75 8.32 6.15
CA LEU A 39 1.72 9.13 5.48
C LEU A 39 2.13 10.59 5.30
N SER A 40 2.73 11.22 6.31
CA SER A 40 3.21 12.60 6.21
C SER A 40 4.29 12.73 5.13
N ARG A 41 5.18 11.75 5.05
CA ARG A 41 6.28 11.72 4.08
C ARG A 41 5.81 11.46 2.66
N LEU A 42 4.80 10.62 2.48
CA LEU A 42 4.23 10.31 1.16
C LEU A 42 3.21 11.35 0.67
N LYS A 43 2.66 12.18 1.56
CA LYS A 43 1.65 13.19 1.23
C LYS A 43 2.01 14.10 0.06
N PRO A 44 3.25 14.65 -0.06
CA PRO A 44 3.63 15.48 -1.20
C PRO A 44 3.58 14.72 -2.55
N PHE A 45 3.82 13.41 -2.51
CA PHE A 45 3.91 12.53 -3.67
C PHE A 45 2.60 11.82 -3.98
N GLN A 46 1.57 12.00 -3.15
CA GLN A 46 0.31 11.27 -3.23
C GLN A 46 -0.33 11.32 -4.64
N PRO A 47 -0.45 12.48 -5.32
CA PRO A 47 -1.03 12.52 -6.65
C PRO A 47 -0.26 11.66 -7.67
N ALA A 48 1.07 11.70 -7.66
CA ALA A 48 1.92 10.94 -8.58
C ALA A 48 1.88 9.43 -8.32
N ILE A 49 1.75 9.03 -7.05
CA ILE A 49 1.60 7.63 -6.66
C ILE A 49 0.20 7.12 -7.03
N GLU A 50 -0.85 7.90 -6.76
CA GLU A 50 -2.23 7.56 -7.12
C GLU A 50 -2.41 7.42 -8.64
N GLU A 51 -1.79 8.30 -9.43
CA GLU A 51 -1.78 8.23 -10.90
C GLU A 51 -1.15 6.93 -11.41
N ARG A 52 -0.02 6.51 -10.83
CA ARG A 52 0.64 5.24 -11.19
C ARG A 52 -0.19 4.02 -10.78
N LEU A 53 -0.81 4.08 -9.60
CA LEU A 53 -1.63 2.98 -9.09
C LEU A 53 -2.96 2.84 -9.81
N LYS A 54 -3.47 3.92 -10.42
CA LYS A 54 -4.75 3.99 -11.14
C LYS A 54 -5.89 3.44 -10.29
N LEU A 55 -5.90 3.81 -9.01
CA LEU A 55 -6.91 3.36 -8.05
C LEU A 55 -8.27 3.92 -8.42
N LYS A 56 -9.29 3.06 -8.40
CA LYS A 56 -10.67 3.50 -8.52
C LYS A 56 -11.12 4.19 -7.22
N PRO A 57 -12.08 5.12 -7.27
CA PRO A 57 -12.63 5.74 -6.07
C PRO A 57 -13.16 4.75 -5.03
N GLU A 58 -13.71 3.61 -5.44
CA GLU A 58 -14.13 2.54 -4.53
C GLU A 58 -12.97 1.73 -3.89
N GLN A 59 -11.74 1.88 -4.40
CA GLN A 59 -10.53 1.24 -3.89
C GLN A 59 -9.72 2.18 -2.99
N SER A 60 -9.71 3.47 -3.32
CA SER A 60 -9.17 4.51 -2.47
C SER A 60 -10.19 4.86 -1.40
N CYS A 61 -9.90 4.56 -0.15
CA CYS A 61 -10.82 4.96 0.91
C CYS A 61 -10.65 6.47 1.14
N ALA A 62 -11.71 7.26 0.91
CA ALA A 62 -11.71 8.69 1.17
C ALA A 62 -11.21 8.97 2.60
N GLY A 63 -10.10 9.71 2.73
CA GLY A 63 -9.47 10.01 4.01
C GLY A 63 -8.33 9.06 4.44
N LEU A 64 -8.06 7.96 3.74
CA LEU A 64 -6.91 7.08 4.01
C LEU A 64 -5.68 7.38 3.13
N GLY A 65 -5.78 8.37 2.23
CA GLY A 65 -4.70 8.75 1.32
C GLY A 65 -4.37 7.67 0.30
N ILE A 66 -3.08 7.41 0.10
CA ILE A 66 -2.55 6.41 -0.85
C ILE A 66 -2.96 4.98 -0.47
N ASN A 67 -3.36 4.73 0.78
CA ASN A 67 -3.78 3.40 1.21
C ASN A 67 -5.03 2.92 0.45
N SER A 68 -5.17 1.61 0.29
CA SER A 68 -6.30 1.03 -0.44
C SER A 68 -7.00 -0.08 0.30
N LEU A 69 -8.30 -0.13 0.04
CA LEU A 69 -9.25 -1.04 0.64
C LEU A 69 -10.12 -1.64 -0.47
N TRP A 70 -10.25 -2.96 -0.50
CA TRP A 70 -11.10 -3.65 -1.44
C TRP A 70 -12.16 -4.45 -0.69
N ARG A 71 -13.38 -4.41 -1.20
CA ARG A 71 -14.46 -5.28 -0.75
C ARG A 71 -14.37 -6.61 -1.47
N VAL A 72 -14.21 -7.69 -0.72
CA VAL A 72 -14.05 -9.06 -1.22
C VAL A 72 -14.90 -10.02 -0.38
N ASN A 73 -15.31 -11.14 -0.97
CA ASN A 73 -16.02 -12.16 -0.20
C ASN A 73 -15.03 -12.97 0.64
N CYS A 74 -14.93 -12.64 1.94
CA CYS A 74 -14.05 -13.34 2.87
C CYS A 74 -14.65 -14.63 3.45
N PHE A 75 -15.92 -14.95 3.17
CA PHE A 75 -16.57 -16.15 3.74
C PHE A 75 -16.22 -17.45 3.01
N ALA A 76 -15.72 -17.37 1.78
CA ALA A 76 -15.29 -18.53 1.03
C ALA A 76 -13.82 -18.84 1.37
N GLU A 77 -13.59 -19.68 2.38
CA GLU A 77 -12.24 -20.04 2.87
C GLU A 77 -11.35 -20.63 1.77
N ASP A 78 -11.94 -21.40 0.85
CA ASP A 78 -11.24 -21.98 -0.31
C ASP A 78 -10.57 -20.93 -1.20
N ASN A 79 -11.07 -19.69 -1.18
CA ASN A 79 -10.52 -18.58 -1.96
C ASN A 79 -9.42 -17.82 -1.23
N TRP A 80 -9.17 -18.09 0.06
CA TRP A 80 -8.21 -17.33 0.85
C TRP A 80 -6.77 -17.40 0.34
N PRO A 81 -6.24 -18.55 -0.12
CA PRO A 81 -4.90 -18.60 -0.71
C PRO A 81 -4.78 -17.67 -1.92
N ALA A 82 -5.73 -17.75 -2.86
CA ALA A 82 -5.75 -16.89 -4.04
C ALA A 82 -5.90 -15.41 -3.68
N MET A 83 -6.70 -15.09 -2.66
CA MET A 83 -6.85 -13.74 -2.13
C MET A 83 -5.55 -13.22 -1.50
N ALA A 84 -4.83 -14.06 -0.77
CA ALA A 84 -3.55 -13.71 -0.18
C ALA A 84 -2.48 -13.45 -1.26
N ASP A 85 -2.40 -14.31 -2.27
CA ASP A 85 -1.48 -14.15 -3.41
C ASP A 85 -1.79 -12.87 -4.20
N TRP A 86 -3.08 -12.57 -4.39
CA TRP A 86 -3.52 -11.33 -5.02
C TRP A 86 -3.14 -10.11 -4.18
N LEU A 87 -3.30 -10.13 -2.85
CA LEU A 87 -2.83 -9.05 -1.97
C LEU A 87 -1.31 -8.85 -2.01
N VAL A 88 -0.54 -9.94 -2.11
CA VAL A 88 0.92 -9.87 -2.30
C VAL A 88 1.26 -9.19 -3.63
N THR A 89 0.48 -9.48 -4.68
CA THR A 89 0.62 -8.84 -5.99
C THR A 89 0.30 -7.35 -5.92
N GLU A 90 -0.80 -6.97 -5.26
CA GLU A 90 -1.16 -5.57 -5.05
C GLU A 90 -0.10 -4.84 -4.23
N ALA A 91 0.40 -5.41 -3.12
CA ALA A 91 1.48 -4.81 -2.36
C ALA A 91 2.73 -4.57 -3.21
N SER A 92 3.07 -5.50 -4.11
CA SER A 92 4.21 -5.34 -5.02
C SER A 92 4.00 -4.19 -6.02
N ARG A 93 2.75 -3.92 -6.45
CA ARG A 93 2.42 -2.75 -7.28
C ARG A 93 2.63 -1.44 -6.51
N PHE A 94 2.25 -1.41 -5.24
CA PHE A 94 2.43 -0.25 -4.36
C PHE A 94 3.91 0.03 -4.07
N GLU A 95 4.67 -1.03 -3.80
CA GLU A 95 6.11 -0.91 -3.60
C GLU A 95 6.77 -0.27 -4.82
N ARG A 96 6.44 -0.76 -6.02
CA ARG A 96 6.98 -0.23 -7.27
C ARG A 96 6.57 1.22 -7.52
N ALA A 97 5.28 1.54 -7.39
CA ALA A 97 4.80 2.90 -7.62
C ALA A 97 5.47 3.92 -6.70
N VAL A 98 5.71 3.56 -5.44
CA VAL A 98 6.44 4.41 -4.49
C VAL A 98 7.92 4.50 -4.83
N ALA A 99 8.57 3.36 -5.12
CA ALA A 99 9.98 3.35 -5.46
C ALA A 99 10.28 4.17 -6.73
N GLU A 100 9.42 4.10 -7.74
CA GLU A 100 9.53 4.91 -8.95
C GLU A 100 9.39 6.41 -8.63
N VAL A 101 8.35 6.81 -7.88
CA VAL A 101 8.11 8.24 -7.58
C VAL A 101 9.20 8.84 -6.69
N LEU A 102 9.65 8.08 -5.68
CA LEU A 102 10.68 8.56 -4.76
C LEU A 102 12.08 8.48 -5.38
N GLY A 103 12.37 7.47 -6.21
CA GLY A 103 13.64 7.33 -6.92
C GLY A 103 13.83 8.36 -8.03
N GLU A 104 12.77 8.74 -8.75
CA GLU A 104 12.81 9.84 -9.73
C GLU A 104 13.11 11.20 -9.06
N GLY A 105 12.77 11.36 -7.78
CA GLY A 105 13.09 12.55 -6.98
C GLY A 105 14.58 12.67 -6.64
N ASP A 106 15.27 11.57 -6.40
CA ASP A 106 16.70 11.55 -6.06
C ASP A 106 17.61 11.85 -7.27
N GLU A 107 17.21 11.46 -8.49
CA GLU A 107 17.98 11.77 -9.72
C GLU A 107 17.82 13.22 -10.18
N ALA A 108 16.74 13.92 -9.81
CA ALA A 108 16.50 15.32 -10.19
C ALA A 108 17.27 16.33 -9.32
N ASP A 109 17.73 15.92 -8.13
CA ASP A 109 18.50 16.73 -7.18
C ASP A 109 20.02 16.39 -7.16
N SER A 110 20.49 15.52 -8.07
CA SER A 110 21.91 15.14 -8.25
C SER A 110 22.59 15.87 -9.42
#